data_AF-A0AA47M085-F1
#
_entry.id   AF-A0AA47M085-F1
#
_cell.length_a   1.000
_cell.length_b   1.000
_cell.length_c   1.000
_cell.angle_alpha   90.00
_cell.angle_beta   90.00
_cell.angle_gamma   90.00
#
_symmetry.space_group_name_H-M   'P 1'
#
loop_
_entity.id
_entity.type
_entity.pdbx_description
1 polymer ?
#
loop_
_entity_poly.entity_id
_entity_poly.type
_entity_poly.pdbx_seq_one_letter_code
_entity_poly.pdbx_strand_id
1 'polypeptide(L)'
;MSVSSFSARQTWSHPDVELALTDLEKKLCHHFQRIEIKGKRGRKVPLLLTPEMQASMDLLNKTRNACEVPENNAFFFARPQALTHFRGSDVIRQVAQSCGARNPEALSSTKLRKHVATMSQILNLKEN
;
A
#
# COMPACT_ATOMS: atom_id res chain seq x y z
N MET A 1 -6.33 -4.07 6.82
CA MET A 1 -7.29 -3.50 5.87
C MET A 1 -8.33 -4.56 5.57
N SER A 2 -9.62 -4.24 5.66
CA SER A 2 -10.69 -5.17 5.22
C SER A 2 -11.02 -4.95 3.75
N VAL A 3 -11.63 -5.95 3.12
CA VAL A 3 -12.16 -5.83 1.75
C VAL A 3 -13.16 -4.69 1.65
N SER A 4 -14.07 -4.58 2.62
CA SER A 4 -15.06 -3.50 2.67
C SER A 4 -14.43 -2.11 2.71
N SER A 5 -13.35 -1.92 3.49
CA SER A 5 -12.63 -0.64 3.54
C SER A 5 -11.94 -0.31 2.22
N PHE A 6 -11.46 -1.32 1.48
CA PHE A 6 -10.86 -1.10 0.17
C PHE A 6 -11.91 -0.78 -0.89
N SER A 7 -13.07 -1.45 -0.88
CA SER A 7 -14.17 -1.18 -1.82
C SER A 7 -14.85 0.17 -1.57
N ALA A 8 -14.98 0.58 -0.31
CA ALA A 8 -15.55 1.86 0.08
C ALA A 8 -14.56 3.04 -0.05
N ARG A 9 -13.42 2.84 -0.71
CA ARG A 9 -12.44 3.91 -0.92
C ARG A 9 -13.07 5.02 -1.76
N GLN A 10 -12.97 6.26 -1.28
CA GLN A 10 -13.38 7.42 -2.05
C GLN A 10 -12.20 7.88 -2.93
N THR A 11 -12.48 8.12 -4.21
CA THR A 11 -11.58 8.86 -5.09
C THR A 11 -11.64 10.34 -4.69
N TRP A 12 -10.54 10.88 -4.19
CA TRP A 12 -10.49 12.25 -3.68
C TRP A 12 -10.62 13.25 -4.83
N SER A 13 -11.69 14.06 -4.83
CA SER A 13 -11.84 15.25 -5.65
C SER A 13 -12.67 16.27 -4.86
N HIS A 14 -12.03 17.05 -3.99
CA HIS A 14 -12.64 18.25 -3.44
C HIS A 14 -12.20 19.45 -4.30
N PRO A 15 -13.11 20.11 -5.03
CA PRO A 15 -12.78 21.22 -5.94
C PRO A 15 -11.95 22.33 -5.26
N ASP A 16 -12.26 22.61 -3.99
CA ASP A 16 -11.59 23.66 -3.22
C ASP A 16 -10.11 23.35 -2.93
N VAL A 17 -9.76 22.06 -2.84
CA VAL A 17 -8.36 21.64 -2.65
C VAL A 17 -7.58 21.82 -3.94
N GLU A 18 -8.17 21.52 -5.09
CA GLU A 18 -7.51 21.69 -6.39
C GLU A 18 -7.11 23.14 -6.67
N LEU A 19 -7.91 24.11 -6.21
CA LEU A 19 -7.60 25.53 -6.35
C LEU A 19 -6.32 25.95 -5.62
N ALA A 20 -5.96 25.25 -4.53
CA ALA A 20 -4.77 25.54 -3.73
C ALA A 20 -3.51 24.79 -4.17
N LEU A 21 -3.61 23.89 -5.15
CA LEU A 21 -2.49 23.06 -5.62
C LEU A 21 -1.77 23.68 -6.83
N THR A 22 -0.46 23.51 -6.88
CA THR A 22 0.35 23.76 -8.07
C THR A 22 -0.02 22.80 -9.21
N ASP A 23 0.32 23.13 -10.46
CA ASP A 23 0.05 22.27 -11.60
C ASP A 23 0.72 20.89 -11.49
N LEU A 24 1.90 20.84 -10.86
CA LEU A 24 2.57 19.58 -10.56
C LEU A 24 1.76 18.77 -9.54
N GLU A 25 1.36 19.37 -8.42
CA GLU A 25 0.58 18.68 -7.40
C GLU A 25 -0.77 18.21 -7.93
N LYS A 26 -1.45 19.00 -8.76
CA LYS A 26 -2.67 18.57 -9.47
C LYS A 26 -2.41 17.31 -10.29
N LYS A 27 -1.35 17.30 -11.11
CA LYS A 27 -0.98 16.11 -11.90
C LYS A 27 -0.67 14.91 -11.01
N LEU A 28 0.02 15.11 -9.88
CA LEU A 28 0.32 14.04 -8.93
C LEU A 28 -0.95 13.50 -8.25
N CYS A 29 -1.90 14.37 -7.88
CA CYS A 29 -3.19 13.97 -7.32
C CYS A 29 -4.04 13.18 -8.31
N HIS A 30 -3.97 13.50 -9.61
CA HIS A 30 -4.65 12.72 -10.65
C HIS A 30 -3.96 11.38 -10.94
N HIS A 31 -2.63 11.32 -10.77
CA HIS A 31 -1.86 10.11 -11.03
C HIS A 31 -1.92 9.10 -9.89
N PHE A 32 -1.81 9.56 -8.64
CA PHE A 32 -1.80 8.71 -7.46
C PHE A 32 -3.19 8.57 -6.85
N GLN A 33 -3.61 7.34 -6.61
CA GLN A 33 -4.83 7.08 -5.86
C GLN A 33 -4.57 7.23 -4.36
N ARG A 34 -5.21 8.21 -3.72
CA ARG A 34 -5.22 8.31 -2.26
C ARG A 34 -6.20 7.31 -1.67
N ILE A 35 -5.76 6.55 -0.67
CA ILE A 35 -6.61 5.70 0.18
C ILE A 35 -6.35 6.02 1.65
N GLU A 36 -7.31 5.71 2.52
CA GLU A 36 -7.17 5.91 3.96
C GLU A 36 -7.15 4.56 4.69
N ILE A 37 -6.16 4.36 5.55
CA ILE A 37 -6.06 3.17 6.40
C ILE A 37 -6.16 3.54 7.88
N LYS A 38 -6.57 2.57 8.71
CA LYS A 38 -6.64 2.74 10.16
C LYS A 38 -5.25 2.58 10.77
N GLY A 39 -4.73 3.65 11.33
CA GLY A 39 -3.50 3.69 12.12
C GLY A 39 -3.74 3.43 13.61
N LYS A 40 -2.71 3.73 14.42
CA LYS A 40 -2.78 3.59 15.88
C LYS A 40 -3.90 4.47 16.46
N ARG A 41 -4.58 3.97 17.49
CA ARG A 41 -5.67 4.66 18.19
C ARG A 41 -6.81 5.10 17.26
N GLY A 42 -7.01 4.39 16.14
CA GLY A 42 -8.08 4.70 15.18
C GLY A 42 -7.83 5.91 14.28
N ARG A 43 -6.66 6.55 14.37
CA ARG A 43 -6.30 7.67 13.49
C ARG A 43 -6.23 7.19 12.04
N LYS A 44 -6.83 7.94 11.12
CA LYS A 44 -6.70 7.67 9.68
C LYS A 44 -5.31 8.04 9.21
N VAL A 45 -4.71 7.20 8.38
CA VAL A 45 -3.41 7.44 7.74
C VAL A 45 -3.61 7.38 6.23
N PRO A 46 -3.33 8.46 5.49
CA PRO A 46 -3.42 8.44 4.04
C PRO A 46 -2.25 7.64 3.44
N LEU A 47 -2.52 6.90 2.37
CA LEU A 47 -1.53 6.27 1.51
C LEU A 47 -1.79 6.69 0.07
N LEU A 48 -0.73 6.93 -0.68
CA LEU A 48 -0.77 7.17 -2.12
C LEU A 48 -0.38 5.87 -2.83
N LEU A 49 -1.21 5.42 -3.77
CA LEU A 49 -0.97 4.23 -4.58
C LEU A 49 -0.69 4.65 -6.01
N THR A 50 0.30 4.02 -6.63
CA THR A 50 0.51 4.13 -8.08
C THR A 50 -0.65 3.44 -8.82
N PRO A 51 -0.89 3.78 -10.11
CA PRO A 51 -1.86 3.07 -10.93
C PRO A 51 -1.60 1.55 -11.00
N GLU A 52 -0.34 1.13 -11.04
CA GLU A 52 0.05 -0.28 -11.06
C GLU A 52 -0.30 -0.99 -9.74
N MET A 53 -0.05 -0.35 -8.60
CA MET A 53 -0.44 -0.89 -7.29
C MET A 53 -1.95 -1.03 -7.19
N GLN A 54 -2.70 -0.05 -7.69
CA GLN A 54 -4.16 -0.11 -7.73
C GLN A 54 -4.64 -1.28 -8.59
N ALA A 55 -4.11 -1.42 -9.81
CA ALA A 55 -4.47 -2.52 -10.71
C ALA A 55 -4.17 -3.89 -10.06
N SER A 56 -3.03 -4.01 -9.39
CA SER A 56 -2.64 -5.22 -8.66
C SER A 56 -3.60 -5.53 -7.50
N MET A 57 -3.99 -4.51 -6.73
CA MET A 57 -4.95 -4.66 -5.63
C MET A 57 -6.35 -5.04 -6.15
N ASP A 58 -6.80 -4.42 -7.25
CA ASP A 58 -8.08 -4.76 -7.87
C ASP A 58 -8.08 -6.19 -8.43
N LEU A 59 -6.97 -6.63 -9.03
CA LEU A 59 -6.79 -8.02 -9.47
C LEU A 59 -6.88 -9.00 -8.28
N LEU A 60 -6.13 -8.74 -7.20
CA LEU A 60 -6.15 -9.56 -5.99
C LEU A 60 -7.56 -9.71 -5.42
N ASN A 61 -8.36 -8.63 -5.45
CA ASN A 61 -9.73 -8.67 -4.95
C ASN A 61 -10.67 -9.45 -5.88
N LYS A 62 -10.50 -9.32 -7.21
CA LYS A 62 -11.29 -10.05 -8.21
C LYS A 62 -11.03 -11.55 -8.19
N THR A 63 -9.79 -11.98 -7.93
CA THR A 63 -9.40 -13.40 -8.00
C THR A 63 -9.56 -14.16 -6.68
N ARG A 64 -10.09 -13.54 -5.61
CA ARG A 64 -10.18 -14.14 -4.26
C ARG A 64 -10.79 -15.55 -4.25
N ASN A 65 -11.94 -15.73 -4.90
CA ASN A 65 -12.64 -17.01 -4.95
C ASN A 65 -11.81 -18.06 -5.71
N ALA A 66 -11.26 -17.68 -6.88
CA ALA A 66 -10.39 -18.54 -7.68
C ALA A 66 -9.10 -18.95 -6.94
N CYS A 67 -8.65 -18.16 -5.97
CA CYS A 67 -7.51 -18.48 -5.10
C CYS A 67 -7.92 -19.13 -3.77
N GLU A 68 -9.11 -19.72 -3.70
CA GLU A 68 -9.61 -20.48 -2.53
C GLU A 68 -9.67 -19.66 -1.24
N VAL A 69 -9.81 -18.33 -1.34
CA VAL A 69 -10.03 -17.49 -0.16
C VAL A 69 -11.49 -17.64 0.27
N PRO A 70 -11.76 -18.03 1.53
CA PRO A 70 -13.14 -18.15 2.02
C PRO A 70 -13.91 -16.82 1.92
N GLU A 71 -15.18 -16.87 1.52
CA GLU A 71 -16.02 -15.67 1.31
C GLU A 71 -16.21 -14.85 2.59
N ASN A 72 -16.27 -15.53 3.75
CA ASN A 72 -16.38 -14.90 5.06
C ASN A 72 -15.05 -14.34 5.60
N ASN A 73 -13.94 -14.47 4.87
CA ASN A 73 -12.68 -13.85 5.26
C ASN A 73 -12.69 -12.35 4.92
N ALA A 74 -12.76 -11.51 5.96
CA ALA A 74 -12.85 -10.06 5.81
C ALA A 74 -11.52 -9.38 5.43
N PHE A 75 -10.38 -10.06 5.49
CA PHE A 75 -9.07 -9.46 5.27
C PHE A 75 -8.76 -9.25 3.78
N PHE A 76 -8.20 -8.09 3.43
CA PHE A 76 -7.80 -7.81 2.06
C PHE A 76 -6.67 -8.75 1.59
N PHE A 77 -5.59 -8.85 2.37
CA PHE A 77 -4.49 -9.81 2.13
C PHE A 77 -4.77 -11.15 2.84
N ALA A 78 -5.87 -11.79 2.46
CA ALA A 78 -6.33 -13.05 3.03
C ALA A 78 -5.46 -14.24 2.61
N ARG A 79 -5.41 -15.28 3.47
CA ARG A 79 -4.79 -16.57 3.14
C ARG A 79 -5.82 -17.49 2.46
N PRO A 80 -5.42 -18.24 1.42
CA PRO A 80 -6.22 -19.34 0.89
C PRO A 80 -6.60 -20.34 2.00
N GLN A 81 -7.80 -20.89 1.90
CA GLN A 81 -8.35 -21.94 2.78
C GLN A 81 -8.35 -21.58 4.28
N ALA A 82 -8.21 -20.30 4.64
CA ALA A 82 -8.15 -19.87 6.04
C ALA A 82 -8.88 -18.55 6.27
N LEU A 83 -9.40 -18.34 7.49
CA LEU A 83 -10.04 -17.08 7.92
C LEU A 83 -9.04 -16.07 8.50
N THR A 84 -7.79 -16.16 8.05
CA THR A 84 -6.68 -15.32 8.54
C THR A 84 -6.05 -14.54 7.39
N HIS A 85 -5.05 -13.72 7.70
CA HIS A 85 -4.34 -12.90 6.73
C HIS A 85 -2.84 -13.19 6.75
N PHE A 86 -2.17 -12.84 5.66
CA PHE A 86 -0.72 -12.86 5.62
C PHE A 86 -0.13 -11.79 6.55
N ARG A 87 0.84 -12.19 7.37
CA ARG A 87 1.66 -11.25 8.14
C ARG A 87 2.74 -10.67 7.24
N GLY A 88 2.65 -9.37 6.94
CA GLY A 88 3.56 -8.72 6.00
C GLY A 88 5.04 -8.88 6.35
N SER A 89 5.40 -8.86 7.64
CA SER A 89 6.78 -9.11 8.08
C SER A 89 7.30 -10.50 7.71
N ASP A 90 6.43 -11.51 7.78
CA ASP A 90 6.79 -12.90 7.51
C ASP A 90 6.93 -13.12 6.00
N VAL A 91 6.00 -12.57 5.22
CA VAL A 91 6.08 -12.59 3.75
C VAL A 91 7.35 -11.89 3.24
N ILE A 92 7.67 -10.70 3.75
CA ILE A 92 8.89 -9.97 3.35
C ILE A 92 10.13 -10.80 3.65
N ARG A 93 10.21 -11.40 4.83
CA ARG A 93 11.36 -12.24 5.23
C ARG A 93 11.48 -13.48 4.34
N GLN A 94 10.38 -14.15 4.05
CA GLN A 94 10.38 -15.31 3.16
C GLN A 94 10.86 -14.93 1.74
N VAL A 95 10.33 -13.83 1.18
CA VAL A 95 10.74 -13.34 -0.14
C VAL A 95 12.20 -12.89 -0.14
N ALA A 96 12.68 -12.24 0.91
CA ALA A 96 14.07 -11.84 1.03
C ALA A 96 15.03 -13.04 1.03
N GLN A 97 14.64 -14.14 1.67
CA GLN A 97 15.43 -15.37 1.71
C GLN A 97 15.45 -16.09 0.35
N SER A 98 14.35 -16.02 -0.42
CA SER A 98 14.25 -16.72 -1.71
C SER A 98 14.73 -15.89 -2.91
N CYS A 99 14.89 -14.57 -2.78
CA CYS A 99 15.23 -13.70 -3.92
C CYS A 99 16.71 -13.68 -4.33
N GLY A 100 17.58 -14.47 -3.66
CA GLY A 100 19.01 -14.53 -3.99
C GLY A 100 19.82 -13.30 -3.54
N ALA A 101 19.27 -12.48 -2.64
CA ALA A 101 20.01 -11.36 -2.07
C ALA A 101 21.24 -11.84 -1.28
N ARG A 102 22.37 -11.12 -1.39
CA ARG A 102 23.61 -11.45 -0.66
C ARG A 102 23.44 -11.36 0.86
N ASN A 103 22.56 -10.48 1.34
CA ASN A 103 22.25 -10.30 2.75
C ASN A 103 20.74 -10.15 2.97
N PRO A 104 19.97 -11.26 2.96
CA PRO A 104 18.52 -11.24 3.14
C PRO A 104 18.06 -10.56 4.43
N GLU A 105 18.84 -10.67 5.51
CA GLU A 105 18.55 -10.07 6.82
C GLU A 105 18.59 -8.53 6.81
N ALA A 106 19.17 -7.94 5.77
CA ALA A 106 19.08 -6.50 5.52
C ALA A 106 17.72 -6.07 4.94
N LEU A 107 16.97 -6.98 4.31
CA LEU A 107 15.69 -6.71 3.65
C LEU A 107 14.49 -6.92 4.59
N SER A 108 14.53 -6.30 5.77
CA SER A 108 13.39 -6.32 6.70
C SER A 108 12.46 -5.13 6.46
N SER A 109 11.17 -5.27 6.83
CA SER A 109 10.19 -4.18 6.70
C SER A 109 10.67 -2.85 7.32
N THR A 110 11.34 -2.91 8.48
CA THR A 110 11.86 -1.72 9.15
C THR A 110 13.06 -1.11 8.42
N LYS A 111 13.98 -1.93 7.94
CA LYS A 111 15.17 -1.45 7.21
C LYS A 111 14.78 -0.88 5.85
N LEU A 112 13.90 -1.57 5.11
CA LEU A 112 13.35 -1.09 3.83
C LEU A 112 12.66 0.25 3.99
N ARG A 113 11.77 0.39 4.98
CA ARG A 113 11.09 1.67 5.25
C ARG A 113 12.07 2.79 5.60
N LYS A 114 13.10 2.51 6.42
CA LYS A 114 14.14 3.50 6.73
C LYS A 114 14.90 3.92 5.47
N HIS A 115 15.29 2.94 4.65
CA HIS A 115 16.02 3.19 3.41
C HIS A 115 15.20 4.05 2.44
N VAL A 116 13.93 3.71 2.20
CA VAL A 116 13.03 4.51 1.35
C VAL A 116 12.90 5.94 1.90
N ALA A 117 12.70 6.11 3.20
CA ALA A 117 12.61 7.45 3.81
C ALA A 117 13.88 8.28 3.60
N THR A 118 15.05 7.69 3.82
CA THR A 118 16.34 8.35 3.59
C THR A 118 16.54 8.71 2.13
N MET A 119 16.26 7.79 1.20
CA MET A 119 16.39 8.06 -0.23
C MET A 119 15.42 9.14 -0.70
N SER A 120 14.16 9.13 -0.24
CA SER A 120 13.19 10.17 -0.55
C SER A 120 13.62 11.55 -0.03
N GLN A 121 14.24 11.61 1.15
CA GLN A 121 14.80 12.86 1.67
C GLN A 121 15.93 13.36 0.77
N ILE A 122 16.88 12.50 0.43
CA ILE A 122 18.02 12.84 -0.45
C ILE A 122 17.54 13.34 -1.81
N LEU A 123 16.56 12.64 -2.42
CA LEU A 123 15.99 13.00 -3.72
C LEU A 123 15.18 14.30 -3.68
N ASN A 124 14.72 14.72 -2.51
CA ASN A 124 13.94 15.94 -2.32
C ASN A 124 14.76 17.09 -1.70
N LEU A 125 16.09 16.96 -1.66
CA LEU A 125 16.97 18.07 -1.28
C LEU A 125 16.91 19.13 -2.38
N LYS A 126 16.21 20.23 -2.10
CA LYS A 126 16.51 21.51 -2.73
C LYS A 126 17.86 21.96 -2.18
N GLU A 127 18.75 22.45 -3.03
CA GLU A 127 19.94 23.17 -2.56
C GLU A 127 19.48 24.23 -1.57
N ASN A 128 20.05 24.21 -0.35
CA ASN A 128 19.76 25.22 0.67
C ASN A 128 20.40 26.55 0.29
#